data_AF-A0AAV7BR18-F1
#
_entry.id   AF-A0AAV7BR18-F1
#
_cell.length_a   1.000
_cell.length_b   1.000
_cell.length_c   1.000
_cell.angle_alpha   90.00
_cell.angle_beta   90.00
_cell.angle_gamma   90.00
#
_symmetry.space_group_name_H-M   'P 1'
#
loop_
_entity.id
_entity.type
_entity.pdbx_description
1 polymer ?
#
loop_
_entity_poly.entity_id
_entity_poly.type
_entity_poly.pdbx_seq_one_letter_code
_entity_poly.pdbx_strand_id
1 'polypeptide(L)'
;MQSAVRRRQLQPPASPARFGVIQPNDESRNNRFHLDLWFYFTLQNWLLDFGRPIVMLIERSPKTLPNSVIYISIMTFVMGASIHLVGDSVNHRLIFSGYQLHLSVRDNPIMQNLQPPTLVDSFELLYYYDEYLGHSMWYIPFFLILFIYFSGCFTTVKRESEMPLSAWSLLLPSSLYYWYLVTEGQIFIIFIFTFFAMLALILHQKRKGLRLDSNGLFLLLSFSVTLFLIAVWIVWLWNDKILRKKYPGVIYIPEPWAFYTLHINSLH
;
A
#
# COMPACT_ATOMS: atom_id res chain seq x y z
N MET A 1 -86.72 4.60 -2.21
CA MET A 1 -85.93 3.57 -2.92
C MET A 1 -84.62 4.19 -3.35
N GLN A 2 -83.52 3.73 -2.73
CA GLN A 2 -82.15 4.13 -3.05
C GLN A 2 -81.66 3.38 -4.29
N SER A 3 -80.92 4.04 -5.17
CA SER A 3 -80.01 3.40 -6.12
C SER A 3 -78.66 4.12 -6.05
N ALA A 4 -77.65 3.33 -5.69
CA ALA A 4 -76.32 3.76 -5.30
C ALA A 4 -75.44 4.06 -6.53
N VAL A 5 -74.77 5.22 -6.53
CA VAL A 5 -73.68 5.53 -7.47
C VAL A 5 -72.34 5.45 -6.73
N ARG A 6 -71.56 4.46 -7.12
CA ARG A 6 -70.23 4.09 -6.60
C ARG A 6 -69.20 5.15 -6.98
N ARG A 7 -68.72 5.97 -6.01
CA ARG A 7 -67.54 6.83 -6.20
C ARG A 7 -66.28 5.98 -6.24
N ARG A 8 -65.58 5.93 -7.39
CA ARG A 8 -64.19 5.47 -7.48
C ARG A 8 -63.28 6.54 -6.88
N GLN A 9 -62.49 6.18 -5.87
CA GLN A 9 -61.38 7.00 -5.38
C GLN A 9 -60.33 7.12 -6.50
N LEU A 10 -60.00 8.36 -6.86
CA LEU A 10 -58.85 8.68 -7.71
C LEU A 10 -57.58 8.59 -6.86
N GLN A 11 -56.76 7.60 -7.16
CA GLN A 11 -55.38 7.47 -6.71
C GLN A 11 -54.52 8.46 -7.53
N PRO A 12 -53.73 9.35 -6.93
CA PRO A 12 -52.82 10.19 -7.71
C PRO A 12 -51.67 9.35 -8.28
N PRO A 13 -51.21 9.64 -9.52
CA PRO A 13 -50.13 8.88 -10.13
C PRO A 13 -48.80 9.10 -9.40
N ALA A 14 -48.05 8.01 -9.25
CA ALA A 14 -46.70 7.99 -8.73
C ALA A 14 -45.80 8.94 -9.53
N SER A 15 -45.09 9.82 -8.82
CA SER A 15 -44.11 10.74 -9.39
C SER A 15 -42.99 10.00 -10.14
N PRO A 16 -42.58 10.47 -11.34
CA PRO A 16 -41.45 9.91 -12.06
C PRO A 16 -40.12 10.48 -11.53
N ALA A 17 -39.10 9.61 -11.51
CA ALA A 17 -37.67 9.89 -11.61
C ALA A 17 -37.08 11.07 -10.81
N ARG A 18 -36.50 10.77 -9.63
CA ARG A 18 -35.36 11.55 -9.11
C ARG A 18 -34.10 11.14 -9.87
N PHE A 19 -33.82 11.83 -10.98
CA PHE A 19 -32.44 12.00 -11.41
C PHE A 19 -31.69 12.66 -10.25
N GLY A 20 -30.62 12.01 -9.78
CA GLY A 20 -29.75 12.56 -8.74
C GLY A 20 -29.17 13.88 -9.21
N VAL A 21 -29.68 14.98 -8.67
CA VAL A 21 -28.98 16.26 -8.69
C VAL A 21 -27.72 16.04 -7.86
N ILE A 22 -26.57 15.94 -8.54
CA ILE A 22 -25.26 16.00 -7.89
C ILE A 22 -25.24 17.33 -7.12
N GLN A 23 -25.25 17.26 -5.79
CA GLN A 23 -25.15 18.46 -4.98
C GLN A 23 -23.74 19.06 -5.18
N PRO A 24 -23.60 20.37 -5.39
CA PRO A 24 -22.30 21.04 -5.51
C PRO A 24 -21.43 20.93 -4.23
N ASN A 25 -22.00 20.42 -3.13
CA ASN A 25 -21.26 20.13 -1.91
C ASN A 25 -20.35 18.90 -2.00
N ASP A 26 -20.62 17.92 -2.86
CA ASP A 26 -19.77 16.72 -2.99
C ASP A 26 -18.44 17.03 -3.70
N GLU A 27 -18.44 17.90 -4.71
CA GLU A 27 -17.21 18.37 -5.37
C GLU A 27 -16.30 19.16 -4.42
N SER A 28 -16.89 19.89 -3.46
CA SER A 28 -16.14 20.64 -2.44
C SER A 28 -15.47 19.75 -1.38
N ARG A 29 -15.99 18.53 -1.20
CA ARG A 29 -15.53 17.58 -0.19
C ARG A 29 -14.42 16.67 -0.74
N ASN A 30 -14.52 16.29 -2.02
CA ASN A 30 -13.47 15.54 -2.73
C ASN A 30 -12.17 16.34 -2.98
N ASN A 31 -12.23 17.68 -2.98
CA ASN A 31 -11.08 18.53 -3.30
C ASN A 31 -10.25 18.98 -2.08
N ARG A 32 -10.53 18.47 -0.88
CA ARG A 32 -9.73 18.79 0.31
C ARG A 32 -8.56 17.81 0.44
N PHE A 33 -7.40 18.32 0.87
CA PHE A 33 -6.27 17.47 1.22
C PHE A 33 -6.66 16.54 2.37
N HIS A 34 -6.50 15.23 2.19
CA HIS A 34 -6.89 14.22 3.17
C HIS A 34 -5.80 14.08 4.25
N LEU A 35 -5.60 15.14 5.05
CA LEU A 35 -4.54 15.19 6.06
C LEU A 35 -4.60 14.00 7.02
N ASP A 36 -5.81 13.68 7.49
CA ASP A 36 -6.05 12.55 8.37
C ASP A 36 -5.66 11.22 7.72
N LEU A 37 -6.05 10.96 6.46
CA LEU A 37 -5.62 9.79 5.71
C LEU A 37 -4.10 9.69 5.66
N TRP A 38 -3.42 10.74 5.18
CA TRP A 38 -1.97 10.72 4.99
C TRP A 38 -1.20 10.67 6.30
N PHE A 39 -1.71 11.30 7.35
CA PHE A 39 -1.16 11.22 8.69
C PHE A 39 -1.26 9.80 9.24
N TYR A 40 -2.43 9.15 9.17
CA TYR A 40 -2.61 7.76 9.58
C TYR A 40 -1.74 6.81 8.75
N PHE A 41 -1.67 7.03 7.45
CA PHE A 41 -0.85 6.24 6.56
C PHE A 41 0.65 6.37 6.84
N THR A 42 1.08 7.52 7.33
CA THR A 42 2.49 7.79 7.67
C THR A 42 2.85 7.31 9.07
N LEU A 43 1.97 7.50 10.06
CA LEU A 43 2.29 7.26 11.47
C LEU A 43 1.73 5.96 12.03
N GLN A 44 0.54 5.53 11.61
CA GLN A 44 -0.11 4.34 12.16
C GLN A 44 0.30 3.05 11.44
N ASN A 45 0.77 3.12 10.20
CA ASN A 45 1.30 1.95 9.46
C ASN A 45 2.58 1.36 10.05
N TRP A 46 3.30 2.10 10.89
CA TRP A 46 4.47 1.57 11.61
C TRP A 46 4.09 0.52 12.68
N LEU A 47 2.80 0.35 12.97
CA LEU A 47 2.29 -0.52 14.04
C LEU A 47 1.45 -1.70 13.55
N LEU A 48 1.74 -2.24 12.36
CA LEU A 48 1.10 -3.43 11.76
C LEU A 48 -0.41 -3.29 11.41
N ASP A 49 -1.02 -2.11 11.56
CA ASP A 49 -2.42 -1.88 11.19
C ASP A 49 -2.53 -1.30 9.76
N PHE A 50 -2.16 -2.08 8.74
CA PHE A 50 -2.38 -1.70 7.33
C PHE A 50 -3.86 -1.76 6.94
N GLY A 51 -4.71 -2.41 7.74
CA GLY A 51 -6.13 -2.56 7.47
C GLY A 51 -6.89 -1.23 7.51
N ARG A 52 -6.70 -0.42 8.56
CA ARG A 52 -7.41 0.86 8.69
C ARG A 52 -7.05 1.87 7.60
N PRO A 53 -5.76 2.11 7.27
CA PRO A 53 -5.41 3.06 6.23
C PRO A 53 -5.91 2.62 4.85
N ILE A 54 -5.90 1.32 4.54
CA ILE A 54 -6.45 0.79 3.28
C ILE A 54 -7.96 1.01 3.22
N VAL A 55 -8.70 0.71 4.28
CA VAL A 55 -10.15 0.96 4.34
C VAL A 55 -10.45 2.44 4.16
N MET A 56 -9.73 3.34 4.84
CA MET A 56 -9.90 4.78 4.65
C MET A 56 -9.59 5.23 3.22
N LEU A 57 -8.64 4.57 2.55
CA LEU A 57 -8.27 4.88 1.16
C LEU A 57 -9.34 4.41 0.18
N ILE A 58 -10.00 3.28 0.46
CA ILE A 58 -11.16 2.79 -0.29
C ILE A 58 -12.37 3.71 -0.07
N GLU A 59 -12.67 4.08 1.17
CA GLU A 59 -13.83 4.92 1.52
C GLU A 59 -13.70 6.35 0.98
N ARG A 60 -12.48 6.90 0.97
CA ARG A 60 -12.19 8.25 0.46
C ARG A 60 -11.77 8.27 -1.00
N SER A 61 -11.78 7.11 -1.67
CA SER A 61 -11.47 7.06 -3.11
C SER A 61 -12.55 7.80 -3.88
N PRO A 62 -12.20 8.80 -4.70
CA PRO A 62 -13.16 9.50 -5.56
C PRO A 62 -13.80 8.57 -6.60
N LYS A 63 -13.21 7.40 -6.84
CA LYS A 63 -13.82 6.32 -7.63
C LYS A 63 -14.41 5.27 -6.71
N THR A 64 -15.71 5.01 -6.89
CA THR A 64 -16.39 3.87 -6.27
C THR A 64 -15.84 2.58 -6.86
N LEU A 65 -15.19 1.77 -6.03
CA LEU A 65 -14.74 0.44 -6.40
C LEU A 65 -15.92 -0.54 -6.46
N PRO A 66 -15.92 -1.51 -7.38
CA PRO A 66 -16.88 -2.61 -7.31
C PRO A 66 -16.73 -3.34 -5.97
N ASN A 67 -17.86 -3.66 -5.33
CA ASN A 67 -17.85 -4.36 -4.03
C ASN A 67 -17.01 -5.64 -4.06
N SER A 68 -17.00 -6.36 -5.19
CA SER A 68 -16.16 -7.55 -5.37
C SER A 68 -14.67 -7.27 -5.21
N VAL A 69 -14.17 -6.15 -5.77
CA VAL A 69 -12.75 -5.76 -5.66
C VAL A 69 -12.41 -5.42 -4.22
N ILE A 70 -13.30 -4.73 -3.50
CA ILE A 70 -13.14 -4.41 -2.08
C ILE A 70 -13.05 -5.69 -1.25
N TYR A 71 -14.03 -6.61 -1.41
CA TYR A 71 -14.04 -7.86 -0.65
C TYR A 71 -12.82 -8.73 -0.95
N ILE A 72 -12.44 -8.88 -2.22
CA ILE A 72 -11.24 -9.64 -2.59
C ILE A 72 -10.00 -9.00 -1.96
N SER A 73 -9.86 -7.67 -2.02
CA SER A 73 -8.70 -6.98 -1.45
C SER A 73 -8.62 -7.17 0.07
N ILE A 74 -9.75 -7.05 0.78
CA ILE A 74 -9.81 -7.29 2.23
C ILE A 74 -9.46 -8.74 2.55
N MET A 75 -10.02 -9.70 1.81
CA MET A 75 -9.73 -11.12 2.03
C MET A 75 -8.26 -11.46 1.79
N THR A 76 -7.67 -10.97 0.70
CA THR A 76 -6.24 -11.16 0.40
C THR A 76 -5.37 -10.54 1.48
N PHE A 77 -5.72 -9.34 1.95
CA PHE A 77 -4.99 -8.66 3.02
C PHE A 77 -5.05 -9.43 4.35
N VAL A 78 -6.25 -9.84 4.79
CA VAL A 78 -6.44 -10.62 6.02
C VAL A 78 -5.72 -11.96 5.94
N MET A 79 -5.74 -12.62 4.77
CA MET A 79 -5.00 -13.86 4.54
C MET A 79 -3.49 -13.64 4.69
N GLY A 80 -2.92 -12.66 3.99
CA GLY A 80 -1.50 -12.35 4.10
C GLY A 80 -1.10 -12.00 5.53
N ALA A 81 -1.96 -11.30 6.27
CA ALA A 81 -1.66 -10.88 7.63
C ALA A 81 -1.68 -12.03 8.62
N SER A 82 -2.58 -12.97 8.39
CA SER A 82 -2.63 -14.21 9.16
C SER A 82 -1.37 -15.05 8.93
N ILE A 83 -0.91 -15.16 7.69
CA ILE A 83 0.32 -15.88 7.33
C ILE A 83 1.53 -15.23 8.01
N HIS A 84 1.64 -13.90 7.92
CA HIS A 84 2.74 -13.15 8.51
C HIS A 84 2.79 -13.27 10.04
N LEU A 85 1.65 -13.15 10.72
CA LEU A 85 1.58 -13.35 12.17
C LEU A 85 2.02 -14.76 12.60
N VAL A 86 1.68 -15.78 11.80
CA VAL A 86 2.13 -17.15 12.07
C VAL A 86 3.64 -17.26 11.86
N GLY A 87 4.16 -16.73 10.76
CA GLY A 87 5.59 -16.70 10.45
C GLY A 87 6.41 -16.03 11.54
N ASP A 88 6.04 -14.80 11.93
CA ASP A 88 6.66 -14.04 13.01
C ASP A 88 6.63 -14.78 14.35
N SER A 89 5.49 -15.40 14.69
CA SER A 89 5.36 -16.12 15.97
C SER A 89 6.32 -17.31 16.07
N VAL A 90 6.56 -17.99 14.93
CA VAL A 90 7.49 -19.11 14.83
C VAL A 90 8.92 -18.58 14.82
N ASN A 91 9.20 -17.56 14.02
CA ASN A 91 10.53 -16.96 13.90
C ASN A 91 11.02 -16.41 15.24
N HIS A 92 10.16 -15.74 16.00
CA HIS A 92 10.45 -15.25 17.35
C HIS A 92 10.85 -16.38 18.32
N ARG A 93 10.16 -17.54 18.27
CA ARG A 93 10.53 -18.71 19.08
C ARG A 93 11.85 -19.35 18.62
N LEU A 94 12.10 -19.35 17.33
CA LEU A 94 13.37 -19.83 16.77
C LEU A 94 14.54 -18.93 17.19
N ILE A 95 14.36 -17.61 17.17
CA ILE A 95 15.37 -16.65 17.65
C ILE A 95 15.71 -16.92 19.12
N PHE A 96 14.71 -17.15 19.98
CA PHE A 96 14.93 -17.56 21.38
C PHE A 96 15.72 -18.87 21.52
N SER A 97 15.66 -19.73 20.50
CA SER A 97 16.41 -20.99 20.47
C SER A 97 17.82 -20.84 19.88
N GLY A 98 18.19 -19.63 19.42
CA GLY A 98 19.50 -19.30 18.84
C GLY A 98 19.51 -19.15 17.30
N TYR A 99 18.34 -19.03 16.67
CA TYR A 99 18.24 -18.98 15.20
C TYR A 99 18.85 -17.69 14.65
N GLN A 100 19.78 -17.85 13.72
CA GLN A 100 20.46 -16.75 13.05
C GLN A 100 19.70 -16.27 11.81
N LEU A 101 19.08 -15.08 11.89
CA LEU A 101 18.29 -14.46 10.81
C LEU A 101 19.06 -14.16 9.52
N HIS A 102 20.40 -14.06 9.59
CA HIS A 102 21.23 -13.76 8.44
C HIS A 102 21.54 -14.99 7.57
N LEU A 103 21.23 -16.20 8.06
CA LEU A 103 21.40 -17.45 7.34
C LEU A 103 20.08 -17.88 6.70
N SER A 104 20.16 -18.63 5.60
CA SER A 104 19.00 -19.30 5.06
C SER A 104 18.47 -20.34 6.05
N VAL A 105 17.20 -20.73 5.92
CA VAL A 105 16.58 -21.76 6.78
C VAL A 105 17.42 -23.05 6.78
N ARG A 106 17.94 -23.48 5.62
CA ARG A 106 18.74 -24.71 5.49
C ARG A 106 20.17 -24.57 6.01
N ASP A 107 20.73 -23.38 5.94
CA ASP A 107 22.11 -23.12 6.40
C ASP A 107 22.19 -22.92 7.92
N ASN A 108 21.04 -22.76 8.59
CA ASN A 108 21.00 -22.48 10.00
C ASN A 108 21.37 -23.73 10.83
N PRO A 109 22.33 -23.64 11.77
CA PRO A 109 22.79 -24.80 12.54
C PRO A 109 21.68 -25.44 13.38
N ILE A 110 20.68 -24.68 13.82
CA ILE A 110 19.53 -25.23 14.56
C ILE A 110 18.68 -26.12 13.67
N MET A 111 18.48 -25.71 12.41
CA MET A 111 17.68 -26.43 11.43
C MET A 111 18.37 -27.72 10.97
N GLN A 112 19.70 -27.71 10.87
CA GLN A 112 20.47 -28.91 10.52
C GLN A 112 20.43 -29.99 11.61
N ASN A 113 20.25 -29.60 12.86
CA ASN A 113 20.16 -30.52 14.00
C ASN A 113 18.73 -31.03 14.27
N LEU A 114 17.71 -30.52 13.55
CA LEU A 114 16.32 -30.92 13.74
C LEU A 114 16.04 -32.31 13.15
N GLN A 115 15.34 -33.14 13.93
CA GLN A 115 14.84 -34.45 13.53
C GLN A 115 13.31 -34.45 13.70
N PRO A 116 12.52 -34.91 12.72
CA PRO A 116 12.92 -35.48 11.43
C PRO A 116 13.36 -34.41 10.41
N PRO A 117 14.19 -34.77 9.40
CA PRO A 117 14.68 -33.83 8.39
C PRO A 117 13.56 -33.21 7.53
N THR A 118 12.42 -33.89 7.39
CA THR A 118 11.23 -33.37 6.68
C THR A 118 10.62 -32.14 7.36
N LEU A 119 10.94 -31.90 8.63
CA LEU A 119 10.48 -30.71 9.34
C LEU A 119 11.18 -29.44 8.81
N VAL A 120 12.41 -29.56 8.31
CA VAL A 120 13.14 -28.45 7.68
C VAL A 120 12.42 -27.98 6.42
N ASP A 121 11.90 -28.91 5.62
CA ASP A 121 11.10 -28.57 4.43
C ASP A 121 9.82 -27.81 4.81
N SER A 122 9.22 -28.12 5.98
CA SER A 122 8.06 -27.39 6.49
C SER A 122 8.40 -25.97 6.93
N PHE A 123 9.57 -25.76 7.54
CA PHE A 123 10.06 -24.42 7.89
C PHE A 123 10.45 -23.60 6.66
N GLU A 124 11.06 -24.22 5.65
CA GLU A 124 11.35 -23.56 4.38
C GLU A 124 10.06 -23.17 3.65
N LEU A 125 9.06 -24.03 3.67
CA LEU A 125 7.74 -23.72 3.14
C LEU A 125 7.08 -22.58 3.92
N LEU A 126 7.13 -22.59 5.25
CA LEU A 126 6.60 -21.51 6.09
C LEU A 126 7.29 -20.17 5.77
N TYR A 127 8.62 -20.17 5.68
CA TYR A 127 9.40 -19.00 5.27
C TYR A 127 8.98 -18.53 3.88
N TYR A 128 8.77 -19.45 2.92
CA TYR A 128 8.30 -19.09 1.59
C TYR A 128 6.90 -18.43 1.63
N TYR A 129 5.98 -19.00 2.42
CA TYR A 129 4.65 -18.45 2.59
C TYR A 129 4.66 -17.06 3.21
N ASP A 130 5.50 -16.82 4.20
CA ASP A 130 5.61 -15.54 4.88
C ASP A 130 6.27 -14.47 3.99
N GLU A 131 7.52 -14.73 3.60
CA GLU A 131 8.38 -13.75 2.95
C GLU A 131 8.01 -13.45 1.50
N TYR A 132 7.44 -14.41 0.78
CA TYR A 132 7.09 -14.23 -0.63
C TYR A 132 5.58 -14.08 -0.82
N LEU A 133 4.80 -15.06 -0.36
CA LEU A 133 3.34 -15.03 -0.59
C LEU A 133 2.63 -14.01 0.30
N GLY A 134 2.93 -13.96 1.60
CA GLY A 134 2.33 -13.04 2.57
C GLY A 134 2.60 -11.60 2.18
N HIS A 135 3.87 -11.27 1.95
CA HIS A 135 4.28 -9.98 1.40
C HIS A 135 3.57 -9.65 0.08
N SER A 136 3.50 -10.56 -0.89
CA SER A 136 2.79 -10.31 -2.15
C SER A 136 1.29 -10.04 -1.95
N MET A 137 0.65 -10.78 -1.04
CA MET A 137 -0.75 -10.61 -0.67
C MET A 137 -1.03 -9.26 0.02
N TRP A 138 -0.01 -8.63 0.60
CA TRP A 138 -0.12 -7.28 1.17
C TRP A 138 0.14 -6.21 0.13
N TYR A 139 1.27 -6.29 -0.56
CA TYR A 139 1.75 -5.22 -1.42
C TYR A 139 0.95 -5.09 -2.72
N ILE A 140 0.52 -6.20 -3.33
CA ILE A 140 -0.22 -6.13 -4.61
C ILE A 140 -1.56 -5.38 -4.44
N PRO A 141 -2.44 -5.76 -3.48
CA PRO A 141 -3.67 -4.99 -3.25
C PRO A 141 -3.39 -3.56 -2.82
N PHE A 142 -2.37 -3.33 -2.00
CA PHE A 142 -1.99 -2.00 -1.53
C PHE A 142 -1.63 -1.05 -2.68
N PHE A 143 -0.71 -1.44 -3.56
CA PHE A 143 -0.30 -0.62 -4.71
C PHE A 143 -1.44 -0.47 -5.73
N LEU A 144 -2.29 -1.49 -5.89
CA LEU A 144 -3.47 -1.41 -6.74
C LEU A 144 -4.47 -0.36 -6.24
N ILE A 145 -4.80 -0.37 -4.95
CA ILE A 145 -5.75 0.59 -4.36
C ILE A 145 -5.15 2.01 -4.39
N LEU A 146 -3.85 2.16 -4.12
CA LEU A 146 -3.15 3.44 -4.29
C LEU A 146 -3.26 3.98 -5.72
N PHE A 147 -3.04 3.13 -6.72
CA PHE A 147 -3.17 3.50 -8.13
C PHE A 147 -4.61 3.91 -8.48
N ILE A 148 -5.60 3.17 -7.98
CA ILE A 148 -7.02 3.47 -8.21
C ILE A 148 -7.38 4.81 -7.57
N TYR A 149 -6.96 5.06 -6.33
CA TYR A 149 -7.13 6.34 -5.66
C TYR A 149 -6.51 7.48 -6.46
N PHE A 150 -5.24 7.33 -6.87
CA PHE A 150 -4.55 8.30 -7.72
C PHE A 150 -5.31 8.57 -9.02
N SER A 151 -5.93 7.53 -9.60
CA SER A 151 -6.69 7.66 -10.84
C SER A 151 -7.95 8.51 -10.73
N GLY A 152 -8.43 8.78 -9.51
CA GLY A 152 -9.53 9.68 -9.24
C GLY A 152 -9.12 11.07 -8.76
N CYS A 153 -7.83 11.33 -8.52
CA CYS A 153 -7.28 12.65 -8.11
C CYS A 153 -7.19 13.68 -9.25
N PHE A 154 -8.05 13.58 -10.27
CA PHE A 154 -8.02 14.44 -11.46
C PHE A 154 -9.23 15.37 -11.50
N THR A 155 -8.99 16.68 -11.58
CA THR A 155 -10.02 17.72 -11.54
C THR A 155 -10.02 18.57 -12.81
N THR A 156 -11.20 19.07 -13.18
CA THR A 156 -11.41 20.03 -14.29
C THR A 156 -11.15 21.49 -13.86
N VAL A 157 -11.27 21.77 -12.56
CA VAL A 157 -11.26 23.14 -12.04
C VAL A 157 -9.83 23.68 -11.90
N LYS A 158 -9.64 24.90 -12.40
CA LYS A 158 -8.41 25.70 -12.38
C LYS A 158 -8.15 26.29 -10.98
N ARG A 159 -8.37 25.53 -9.91
CA ARG A 159 -7.89 25.94 -8.58
C ARG A 159 -6.41 25.60 -8.58
N GLU A 160 -5.57 26.57 -8.28
CA GLU A 160 -4.13 26.34 -8.18
C GLU A 160 -3.92 25.12 -7.26
N SER A 161 -3.30 24.09 -7.82
CA SER A 161 -2.98 22.84 -7.12
C SER A 161 -1.80 23.11 -6.19
N GLU A 162 -1.98 24.07 -5.29
CA GLU A 162 -1.01 24.34 -4.25
C GLU A 162 -1.21 23.29 -3.17
N MET A 163 -0.15 22.55 -2.89
CA MET A 163 -0.12 21.66 -1.76
C MET A 163 -0.22 22.49 -0.48
N PRO A 164 -1.16 22.20 0.43
CA PRO A 164 -1.24 22.91 1.70
C PRO A 164 0.04 22.66 2.52
N LEU A 165 0.37 23.58 3.43
CA LEU A 165 1.57 23.48 4.28
C LEU A 165 1.65 22.15 5.03
N SER A 166 0.50 21.59 5.45
CA SER A 166 0.42 20.27 6.08
C SER A 166 0.87 19.13 5.16
N ALA A 167 0.62 19.24 3.86
CA ALA A 167 1.07 18.25 2.88
C ALA A 167 2.59 18.32 2.70
N TRP A 168 3.17 19.52 2.70
CA TRP A 168 4.62 19.69 2.65
C TRP A 168 5.31 19.12 3.89
N SER A 169 4.75 19.33 5.08
CA SER A 169 5.31 18.75 6.32
C SER A 169 5.24 17.22 6.35
N LEU A 170 4.21 16.63 5.74
CA LEU A 170 4.04 15.18 5.67
C LEU A 170 4.81 14.52 4.52
N LEU A 171 5.31 15.30 3.56
CA LEU A 171 5.96 14.76 2.36
C LEU A 171 7.18 13.92 2.71
N LEU A 172 8.10 14.46 3.53
CA LEU A 172 9.31 13.74 3.90
C LEU A 172 9.02 12.49 4.74
N PRO A 173 8.22 12.55 5.82
CA PRO A 173 7.78 11.35 6.55
C PRO A 173 7.13 10.28 5.67
N SER A 174 6.22 10.68 4.76
CA SER A 174 5.56 9.79 3.81
C SER A 174 6.56 9.13 2.86
N SER A 175 7.48 9.91 2.29
CA SER A 175 8.53 9.40 1.40
C SER A 175 9.51 8.46 2.11
N LEU A 176 9.88 8.74 3.35
CA LEU A 176 10.72 7.84 4.15
C LEU A 176 10.01 6.52 4.44
N TYR A 177 8.70 6.58 4.72
CA TYR A 177 7.89 5.38 4.87
C TYR A 177 7.86 4.54 3.59
N TYR A 178 7.57 5.15 2.43
CA TYR A 178 7.60 4.42 1.16
C TYR A 178 8.99 3.92 0.80
N TRP A 179 10.05 4.68 1.10
CA TRP A 179 11.43 4.21 0.93
C TRP A 179 11.66 2.94 1.75
N TYR A 180 11.38 2.97 3.05
CA TYR A 180 11.51 1.81 3.93
C TYR A 180 10.68 0.63 3.42
N LEU A 181 9.41 0.84 3.08
CA LEU A 181 8.50 -0.19 2.58
C LEU A 181 9.04 -0.86 1.31
N VAL A 182 9.59 -0.06 0.38
CA VAL A 182 10.11 -0.56 -0.90
C VAL A 182 11.42 -1.30 -0.74
N THR A 183 12.32 -0.80 0.11
CA THR A 183 13.64 -1.40 0.32
C THR A 183 13.59 -2.61 1.25
N GLU A 184 12.76 -2.58 2.29
CA GLU A 184 12.60 -3.69 3.23
C GLU A 184 11.76 -4.80 2.60
N GLY A 185 10.60 -4.46 2.01
CA GLY A 185 9.73 -5.44 1.36
C GLY A 185 10.25 -5.98 0.03
N GLN A 186 11.43 -5.54 -0.45
CA GLN A 186 12.01 -5.93 -1.75
C GLN A 186 11.04 -5.78 -2.95
N ILE A 187 10.13 -4.82 -2.87
CA ILE A 187 9.01 -4.62 -3.84
C ILE A 187 9.30 -3.53 -4.87
N PHE A 188 10.57 -3.24 -5.14
CA PHE A 188 10.96 -2.19 -6.08
C PHE A 188 10.32 -2.32 -7.47
N ILE A 189 10.15 -3.56 -7.95
CA ILE A 189 9.51 -3.84 -9.24
C ILE A 189 8.05 -3.35 -9.24
N ILE A 190 7.25 -3.70 -8.22
CA ILE A 190 5.84 -3.27 -8.12
C ILE A 190 5.77 -1.74 -8.00
N PHE A 191 6.64 -1.16 -7.18
CA PHE A 191 6.75 0.29 -7.00
C PHE A 191 7.02 1.01 -8.33
N ILE A 192 8.04 0.60 -9.09
CA ILE A 192 8.40 1.28 -10.33
C ILE A 192 7.32 1.13 -11.40
N PHE A 193 6.68 -0.04 -11.50
CA PHE A 193 5.54 -0.25 -12.41
C PHE A 193 4.37 0.66 -12.05
N THR A 194 4.06 0.81 -10.77
CA THR A 194 2.99 1.69 -10.31
C THR A 194 3.34 3.16 -10.57
N PHE A 195 4.59 3.56 -10.33
CA PHE A 195 5.05 4.91 -10.64
C PHE A 195 4.95 5.23 -12.14
N PHE A 196 5.38 4.31 -13.02
CA PHE A 196 5.21 4.48 -14.46
C PHE A 196 3.74 4.52 -14.87
N ALA A 197 2.89 3.69 -14.28
CA ALA A 197 1.46 3.72 -14.54
C ALA A 197 0.83 5.07 -14.12
N MET A 198 1.24 5.64 -12.99
CA MET A 198 0.83 6.98 -12.55
C MET A 198 1.26 8.06 -13.53
N LEU A 199 2.51 8.03 -14.01
CA LEU A 199 3.02 8.97 -15.01
C LEU A 199 2.27 8.85 -16.34
N ALA A 200 2.04 7.63 -16.83
CA ALA A 200 1.26 7.37 -18.03
C ALA A 200 -0.17 7.90 -17.90
N LEU A 201 -0.78 7.73 -16.71
CA LEU A 201 -2.11 8.25 -16.44
C LEU A 201 -2.15 9.78 -16.42
N ILE A 202 -1.14 10.45 -15.84
CA ILE A 202 -1.01 11.92 -15.91
C ILE A 202 -0.95 12.37 -17.37
N LEU A 203 -0.12 11.73 -18.20
CA LEU A 203 0.00 12.08 -19.62
C LEU A 203 -1.34 11.89 -20.36
N HIS A 204 -2.04 10.78 -20.09
CA HIS A 204 -3.35 10.51 -20.68
C HIS A 204 -4.41 11.52 -20.27
N GLN A 205 -4.47 11.89 -18.99
CA GLN A 205 -5.46 12.82 -18.45
C GLN A 205 -5.15 14.28 -18.82
N LYS A 206 -3.87 14.64 -18.93
CA LYS A 206 -3.44 15.96 -19.43
C LYS A 206 -3.91 16.19 -20.86
N ARG A 207 -3.92 15.16 -21.71
CA ARG A 207 -4.51 15.24 -23.07
C ARG A 207 -6.01 15.51 -23.06
N LYS A 208 -6.71 15.17 -21.98
CA LYS A 208 -8.14 15.44 -21.75
C LYS A 208 -8.40 16.78 -21.04
N GLY A 209 -7.35 17.58 -20.80
CA GLY A 209 -7.46 18.87 -20.12
C GLY A 209 -7.65 18.78 -18.60
N LEU A 210 -7.54 17.60 -18.01
CA LEU A 210 -7.64 17.39 -16.56
C LEU A 210 -6.28 17.66 -15.89
N ARG A 211 -6.32 18.17 -14.65
CA ARG A 211 -5.13 18.42 -13.82
C ARG A 211 -5.22 17.62 -12.52
N LEU A 212 -4.08 17.46 -11.88
CA LEU A 212 -3.94 16.71 -10.63
C LEU A 212 -4.33 17.61 -9.44
N ASP A 213 -5.14 17.08 -8.53
CA ASP A 213 -5.47 17.75 -7.26
C ASP A 213 -4.28 17.70 -6.27
N SER A 214 -4.45 18.32 -5.09
CA SER A 214 -3.41 18.35 -4.05
C SER A 214 -3.04 16.96 -3.50
N ASN A 215 -3.96 16.00 -3.47
CA ASN A 215 -3.69 14.65 -2.96
C ASN A 215 -2.89 13.82 -3.97
N GLY A 216 -3.26 13.90 -5.24
CA GLY A 216 -2.51 13.29 -6.34
C GLY A 216 -1.12 13.89 -6.45
N LEU A 217 -0.98 15.22 -6.31
CA LEU A 217 0.33 15.88 -6.32
C LEU A 217 1.20 15.43 -5.15
N PHE A 218 0.61 15.35 -3.95
CA PHE A 218 1.29 14.82 -2.77
C PHE A 218 1.79 13.39 -2.97
N LEU A 219 0.95 12.51 -3.53
CA LEU A 219 1.34 11.10 -3.77
C LEU A 219 2.43 11.00 -4.84
N LEU A 220 2.33 11.76 -5.94
CA LEU A 220 3.34 11.78 -7.00
C LEU A 220 4.70 12.29 -6.49
N LEU A 221 4.70 13.37 -5.71
CA LEU A 221 5.92 13.89 -5.09
C LEU A 221 6.47 12.91 -4.05
N SER A 222 5.61 12.28 -3.25
CA SER A 222 6.03 11.27 -2.28
C SER A 222 6.78 10.12 -2.96
N PHE A 223 6.25 9.61 -4.07
CA PHE A 223 6.90 8.57 -4.87
C PHE A 223 8.19 9.05 -5.55
N SER A 224 8.22 10.30 -6.02
CA SER A 224 9.41 10.87 -6.67
C SER A 224 10.57 11.05 -5.68
N VAL A 225 10.29 11.57 -4.48
CA VAL A 225 11.28 11.68 -3.40
C VAL A 225 11.70 10.29 -2.91
N THR A 226 10.77 9.33 -2.84
CA THR A 226 11.09 7.93 -2.52
C THR A 226 12.09 7.34 -3.51
N LEU A 227 11.86 7.52 -4.83
CA LEU A 227 12.76 7.04 -5.86
C LEU A 227 14.15 7.67 -5.74
N PHE A 228 14.22 8.96 -5.40
CA PHE A 228 15.48 9.65 -5.12
C PHE A 228 16.19 9.07 -3.88
N LEU A 229 15.47 8.83 -2.77
CA LEU A 229 16.02 8.21 -1.57
C LEU A 229 16.57 6.81 -1.86
N ILE A 230 15.86 6.00 -2.65
CA ILE A 230 16.33 4.69 -3.12
C ILE A 230 17.62 4.85 -3.91
N ALA A 231 17.70 5.80 -4.85
CA ALA A 231 18.91 6.03 -5.63
C ALA A 231 20.12 6.42 -4.75
N VAL A 232 19.91 7.33 -3.78
CA VAL A 232 20.94 7.71 -2.80
C VAL A 232 21.39 6.50 -1.97
N TRP A 233 20.45 5.69 -1.50
CA TRP A 233 20.72 4.47 -0.73
C TRP A 233 21.58 3.47 -1.51
N ILE A 234 21.23 3.21 -2.77
CA ILE A 234 21.97 2.30 -3.66
C ILE A 234 23.38 2.83 -3.90
N VAL A 235 23.53 4.12 -4.21
CA VAL A 235 24.84 4.74 -4.48
C VAL A 235 25.74 4.68 -3.24
N TRP A 236 25.18 4.94 -2.07
CA TRP A 236 25.93 4.92 -0.81
C TRP A 236 26.47 3.52 -0.47
N LEU A 237 25.66 2.48 -0.67
CA LEU A 237 26.03 1.10 -0.33
C LEU A 237 26.66 0.32 -1.49
N TRP A 238 26.87 0.96 -2.64
CA TRP A 238 27.32 0.29 -3.87
C TRP A 238 28.63 -0.50 -3.72
N ASN A 239 29.55 0.01 -2.91
CA ASN A 239 30.89 -0.56 -2.73
C ASN A 239 30.97 -1.62 -1.61
N ASP A 240 29.86 -1.91 -0.92
CA ASP A 240 29.84 -2.90 0.14
C ASP A 240 29.85 -4.33 -0.44
N LYS A 241 31.00 -5.00 -0.29
CA LYS A 241 31.23 -6.36 -0.80
C LYS A 241 30.38 -7.42 -0.10
N ILE A 242 30.01 -7.20 1.17
CA ILE A 242 29.24 -8.17 1.97
C ILE A 242 27.77 -8.09 1.55
N LEU A 243 27.20 -6.89 1.49
CA LEU A 243 25.83 -6.70 0.99
C LEU A 243 25.70 -7.11 -0.48
N ARG A 244 26.72 -6.85 -1.32
CA ARG A 244 26.71 -7.30 -2.72
C ARG A 244 26.67 -8.81 -2.89
N LYS A 245 27.20 -9.57 -1.93
CA LYS A 245 27.11 -11.02 -1.92
C LYS A 245 25.72 -11.51 -1.51
N LYS A 246 25.06 -10.81 -0.57
CA LYS A 246 23.69 -11.13 -0.11
C LYS A 246 22.63 -10.82 -1.17
N TYR A 247 22.79 -9.74 -1.95
CA TYR A 247 21.87 -9.34 -3.02
C TYR A 247 22.52 -9.50 -4.40
N PRO A 248 22.67 -10.75 -4.90
CA PRO A 248 23.23 -11.00 -6.22
C PRO A 248 22.21 -10.62 -7.29
N GLY A 249 22.44 -9.53 -8.01
CA GLY A 249 21.54 -9.10 -9.06
C GLY A 249 21.89 -7.77 -9.73
N VAL A 250 21.22 -7.55 -10.86
CA VAL A 250 21.23 -6.27 -11.59
C VAL A 250 20.48 -5.20 -10.79
N ILE A 251 19.39 -5.59 -10.12
CA ILE A 251 18.63 -4.75 -9.20
C ILE A 251 19.21 -4.96 -7.80
N TYR A 252 20.17 -4.12 -7.43
CA TYR A 252 20.79 -4.14 -6.10
C TYR A 252 20.13 -3.10 -5.21
N ILE A 253 19.30 -3.55 -4.27
CA ILE A 253 18.61 -2.70 -3.30
C ILE A 253 18.71 -3.39 -1.94
N PRO A 254 19.72 -3.03 -1.12
CA PRO A 254 19.90 -3.67 0.18
C PRO A 254 18.80 -3.27 1.17
N GLU A 255 18.30 -4.24 1.93
CA GLU A 255 17.37 -4.02 3.04
C GLU A 255 18.03 -3.14 4.12
N PRO A 256 17.33 -2.13 4.64
CA PRO A 256 17.75 -1.37 5.82
C PRO A 256 18.07 -2.28 7.02
N TRP A 257 17.28 -3.33 7.27
CA TRP A 257 17.54 -4.23 8.39
C TRP A 257 18.81 -5.06 8.23
N ALA A 258 19.09 -5.51 7.00
CA ALA A 258 20.34 -6.20 6.68
C ALA A 258 21.56 -5.31 6.93
N PHE A 259 21.47 -4.04 6.54
CA PHE A 259 22.51 -3.05 6.83
C PHE A 259 22.70 -2.85 8.34
N TYR A 260 21.60 -2.65 9.08
CA TYR A 260 21.62 -2.44 10.53
C TYR A 260 22.27 -3.61 11.27
N THR A 261 21.88 -4.85 10.94
CA THR A 261 22.40 -6.06 11.59
C THR A 261 23.89 -6.25 11.32
N LEU A 262 24.36 -5.95 10.11
CA LEU A 262 25.76 -6.14 9.72
C LEU A 262 26.69 -5.07 10.31
N HIS A 263 26.28 -3.81 10.33
CA HIS A 263 27.17 -2.69 10.63
C HIS A 263 26.97 -2.08 12.01
N ILE A 264 25.76 -2.16 12.58
CA ILE A 264 25.44 -1.50 13.85
C ILE A 264 25.42 -2.50 15.00
N ASN A 265 24.85 -3.69 14.80
CA ASN A 265 24.85 -4.74 15.83
C ASN A 265 26.21 -5.43 16.01
N SER A 266 27.15 -5.32 15.06
CA SER A 266 28.52 -5.85 15.20
C SER A 266 29.46 -4.92 15.99
N LEU A 267 29.01 -3.72 16.33
CA LEU A 267 29.75 -2.74 17.15
C LEU A 267 29.47 -2.87 18.66
N HIS A 268 28.62 -3.82 19.07
CA HIS A 268 28.32 -4.17 20.45
C HIS A 268 28.68 -5.63 20.74
#